data_AF-A0A2S6XHJ8-F1
#
_entry.id   AF-A0A2S6XHJ8-F1
#
_cell.length_a   1.000
_cell.length_b   1.000
_cell.length_c   1.000
_cell.angle_alpha   90.00
_cell.angle_beta   90.00
_cell.angle_gamma   90.00
#
_symmetry.space_group_name_H-M   'P 1'
#
loop_
_entity.id
_entity.type
_entity.pdbx_description
1 polymer ?
#
loop_
_entity_poly.entity_id
_entity_poly.type
_entity_poly.pdbx_seq_one_letter_code
_entity_poly.pdbx_strand_id
1 'polypeptide(L)'
;MSARGLVHFDAHFANLLTDGQRMYFADFGLALSRDFDLTAEERDFLDDHLVYDRSYAPNHLLRHHLPNDVRGGTEHGAFLHEWVDGYQPADIPSDIAAIIDRHAPHAIVLDDFHHRLLTQSKRTPFPAAEVKRALAGATTPG
;
A
#
# COMPACT_ATOMS: atom_id res chain seq x y z
N MET A 1 -9.91 -4.60 7.73
CA MET A 1 -9.17 -4.29 8.96
C MET A 1 -9.49 -2.86 9.41
N SER A 2 -9.11 -1.84 8.64
CA SER A 2 -9.41 -0.41 8.90
C SER A 2 -10.81 -0.09 9.47
N ALA A 3 -11.89 -0.55 8.83
CA ALA A 3 -13.26 -0.27 9.28
C ALA A 3 -13.62 -0.86 10.66
N ARG A 4 -12.82 -1.84 11.14
CA ARG A 4 -12.92 -2.41 12.48
C ARG A 4 -11.91 -1.81 13.46
N GLY A 5 -11.16 -0.77 13.05
CA GLY A 5 -10.15 -0.13 13.88
C GLY A 5 -8.88 -0.95 14.07
N LEU A 6 -8.54 -1.81 13.12
CA LEU A 6 -7.33 -2.64 13.13
C LEU A 6 -6.41 -2.26 11.99
N VAL A 7 -5.11 -2.15 12.28
CA VAL A 7 -4.01 -2.07 11.31
C VAL A 7 -3.02 -3.19 11.59
N HIS A 8 -2.63 -3.92 10.56
CA HIS A 8 -1.70 -5.04 10.62
C HIS A 8 -0.24 -4.59 10.53
N PHE A 9 0.03 -3.52 9.78
CA PHE A 9 1.35 -2.95 9.49
C PHE A 9 2.31 -3.84 8.66
N ASP A 10 1.91 -5.08 8.38
CA ASP A 10 2.70 -6.04 7.59
C ASP A 10 1.81 -6.96 6.73
N ALA A 11 0.73 -6.37 6.18
CA ALA A 11 -0.24 -7.09 5.39
C ALA A 11 0.30 -7.37 3.97
N HIS A 12 1.12 -8.41 3.81
CA HIS A 12 1.62 -8.87 2.52
C HIS A 12 1.26 -10.33 2.22
N PHE A 13 1.48 -10.80 0.99
CA PHE A 13 1.00 -12.12 0.54
C PHE A 13 1.57 -13.32 1.30
N ALA A 14 2.77 -13.22 1.88
CA ALA A 14 3.30 -14.28 2.75
C ALA A 14 2.61 -14.36 4.13
N ASN A 15 1.88 -13.31 4.54
CA ASN A 15 1.08 -13.25 5.77
C ASN A 15 -0.43 -13.44 5.46
N LEU A 16 -0.75 -13.86 4.23
CA LEU A 16 -2.10 -14.21 3.81
C LEU A 16 -2.20 -15.71 3.55
N LEU A 17 -3.08 -16.36 4.30
CA LEU A 17 -3.41 -17.78 4.14
C LEU A 17 -4.81 -17.91 3.53
N THR A 18 -5.05 -18.98 2.80
CA THR A 18 -6.38 -19.29 2.27
C THR A 18 -6.63 -20.79 2.29
N ASP A 19 -7.86 -21.18 2.60
CA ASP A 19 -8.37 -22.54 2.44
C ASP A 19 -9.10 -22.73 1.09
N GLY A 20 -9.02 -21.73 0.21
CA GLY A 20 -9.73 -21.69 -1.07
C GLY A 20 -11.16 -21.14 -0.98
N GLN A 21 -11.67 -20.86 0.22
CA GLN A 21 -12.99 -20.24 0.46
C GLN A 21 -12.87 -18.91 1.20
N ARG A 22 -11.91 -18.79 2.11
CA ARG A 22 -11.70 -17.62 2.97
C ARG A 22 -10.23 -17.24 2.98
N MET A 23 -9.99 -15.94 3.13
CA MET A 23 -8.67 -15.39 3.37
C MET A 23 -8.48 -15.17 4.88
N TYR A 24 -7.30 -15.51 5.38
CA TYR A 24 -6.89 -15.34 6.76
C TYR A 24 -5.61 -14.51 6.77
N PHE A 25 -5.55 -13.51 7.64
CA PHE A 25 -4.29 -12.82 7.94
C PHE A 25 -3.57 -13.58 9.05
N ALA A 26 -2.24 -13.65 8.96
CA ALA A 26 -1.35 -14.25 9.93
C ALA A 26 -0.25 -13.26 10.32
N ASP A 27 0.50 -13.58 11.37
CA ASP A 27 1.58 -12.74 11.90
C ASP A 27 1.14 -11.33 12.34
N PHE A 28 0.37 -11.28 13.43
CA PHE A 28 -0.08 -10.02 14.03
C PHE A 28 0.98 -9.37 14.94
N GLY A 29 2.26 -9.71 14.81
CA GLY A 29 3.32 -9.22 15.70
C GLY A 29 3.50 -7.70 15.71
N LEU A 30 3.07 -7.02 14.64
CA LEU A 30 3.10 -5.56 14.50
C LEU A 30 1.71 -4.90 14.60
N ALA A 31 0.64 -5.68 14.78
CA ALA A 31 -0.71 -5.17 14.64
C ALA A 31 -1.15 -4.28 15.82
N LEU A 32 -1.97 -3.27 15.53
CA LEU A 32 -2.56 -2.36 16.51
C LEU A 32 -4.07 -2.28 16.30
N SER A 33 -4.83 -2.43 17.39
CA SER A 33 -6.29 -2.40 17.40
C SER A 33 -6.83 -1.40 18.41
N ARG A 34 -7.94 -0.74 18.08
CA ARG A 34 -8.69 0.12 19.01
C ARG A 34 -9.23 -0.60 20.24
N ASP A 35 -9.31 -1.92 20.19
CA ASP A 35 -9.79 -2.77 21.28
C ASP A 35 -8.69 -3.06 22.33
N PHE A 36 -7.44 -2.64 22.07
CA PHE A 36 -6.35 -2.73 23.03
C PHE A 36 -6.40 -1.58 24.04
N ASP A 37 -5.72 -1.75 25.18
CA ASP A 37 -5.52 -0.69 26.16
C ASP A 37 -4.41 0.26 25.67
N LEU A 38 -4.81 1.24 24.87
CA LEU A 38 -3.91 2.19 24.22
C LEU A 38 -3.73 3.47 25.05
N THR A 39 -2.55 4.08 24.98
CA THR A 39 -2.35 5.47 25.42
C THR A 39 -3.05 6.45 24.47
N ALA A 40 -3.02 7.75 24.79
CA ALA A 40 -3.55 8.77 23.87
C ALA A 40 -2.71 8.84 22.59
N GLU A 41 -1.39 8.80 22.74
CA GLU A 41 -0.43 8.86 21.64
C GLU A 41 -0.57 7.64 20.71
N GLU A 42 -0.81 6.45 21.27
CA GLU A 42 -1.02 5.22 20.48
C GLU A 42 -2.36 5.24 19.72
N ARG A 43 -3.42 5.83 20.30
CA ARG A 43 -4.69 6.04 19.60
C ARG A 43 -4.54 7.00 18.43
N ASP A 44 -3.88 8.14 18.64
CA ASP A 44 -3.63 9.12 17.58
C ASP A 44 -2.79 8.49 16.46
N PHE A 45 -1.75 7.72 16.82
CA PHE A 45 -0.97 6.94 15.87
C PHE A 45 -1.85 5.95 15.09
N LEU A 46 -2.71 5.17 15.76
CA LEU A 46 -3.61 4.24 15.10
C LEU A 46 -4.54 4.95 14.10
N ASP A 47 -5.19 6.02 14.53
CA ASP A 47 -6.17 6.77 13.73
C ASP A 47 -5.54 7.38 12.46
N ASP A 48 -4.31 7.85 12.57
CA ASP A 48 -3.52 8.31 11.41
C ASP A 48 -3.17 7.17 10.45
N HIS A 49 -2.92 5.97 10.97
CA HIS A 49 -2.44 4.82 10.19
C HIS A 49 -3.53 3.85 9.73
N LEU A 50 -4.82 4.10 10.01
CA LEU A 50 -5.94 3.23 9.61
C LEU A 50 -5.98 2.91 8.10
N VAL A 51 -5.33 3.70 7.25
CA VAL A 51 -5.25 3.49 5.80
C VAL A 51 -4.00 2.76 5.33
N TYR A 52 -3.04 2.50 6.23
CA TYR A 52 -1.72 1.96 5.90
C TYR A 52 -1.82 0.66 5.10
N ASP A 53 -2.46 -0.38 5.63
CA ASP A 53 -2.54 -1.69 4.97
C ASP A 53 -3.24 -1.64 3.62
N ARG A 54 -4.16 -0.68 3.43
CA ARG A 54 -4.91 -0.50 2.18
C ARG A 54 -4.02 0.01 1.05
N SER A 55 -2.94 0.71 1.36
CA SER A 55 -1.91 1.08 0.38
C SER A 55 -0.74 0.09 0.37
N TYR A 56 -0.34 -0.44 1.54
CA TYR A 56 0.79 -1.34 1.69
C TYR A 56 0.62 -2.67 0.94
N ALA A 57 -0.53 -3.34 1.09
CA ALA A 57 -0.73 -4.66 0.46
C ALA A 57 -0.70 -4.59 -1.09
N PRO A 58 -1.40 -3.63 -1.74
CA PRO A 58 -1.26 -3.45 -3.19
C PRO A 58 0.13 -2.97 -3.61
N ASN A 59 0.78 -2.09 -2.85
CA ASN A 59 2.16 -1.69 -3.16
C ASN A 59 3.10 -2.90 -3.17
N HIS A 60 2.96 -3.81 -2.20
CA HIS A 60 3.70 -5.06 -2.17
C HIS A 60 3.40 -5.95 -3.39
N LEU A 61 2.13 -5.99 -3.85
CA LEU A 61 1.77 -6.66 -5.11
C LEU A 61 2.54 -6.07 -6.29
N LEU A 62 2.48 -4.75 -6.46
CA LEU A 62 3.13 -4.06 -7.57
C LEU A 62 4.66 -4.24 -7.51
N ARG A 63 5.23 -4.21 -6.31
CA ARG A 63 6.68 -4.29 -6.09
C ARG A 63 7.24 -5.68 -6.39
N HIS A 64 6.56 -6.75 -5.97
CA HIS A 64 7.13 -8.10 -5.93
C HIS A 64 6.44 -9.14 -6.83
N HIS A 65 5.24 -8.86 -7.33
CA HIS A 65 4.42 -9.84 -8.04
C HIS A 65 3.97 -9.40 -9.44
N LEU A 66 4.39 -8.22 -9.91
CA LEU A 66 4.27 -7.89 -11.34
C LEU A 66 5.25 -8.75 -12.15
N PRO A 67 4.86 -9.25 -13.34
CA PRO A 67 5.78 -9.89 -14.26
C PRO A 67 6.96 -8.96 -14.58
N ASN A 68 8.19 -9.50 -14.63
CA ASN A 68 9.40 -8.71 -14.87
C ASN A 68 9.34 -7.88 -16.15
N ASP A 69 8.73 -8.43 -17.21
CA ASP A 69 8.59 -7.78 -18.52
C ASP A 69 7.72 -6.51 -18.46
N VAL A 70 6.79 -6.43 -17.51
CA VAL A 70 5.95 -5.23 -17.32
C VAL A 70 6.78 -4.05 -16.84
N ARG A 71 7.75 -4.30 -15.95
CA ARG A 71 8.61 -3.24 -15.40
C ARG A 71 9.82 -2.92 -16.29
N GLY A 72 10.25 -3.86 -17.12
CA GLY A 72 11.40 -3.67 -18.01
C GLY A 72 12.73 -3.45 -17.27
N GLY A 73 12.84 -3.88 -16.00
CA GLY A 73 14.04 -3.73 -15.18
C GLY A 73 14.20 -2.36 -14.50
N THR A 74 13.27 -1.42 -14.67
CA THR A 74 13.25 -0.13 -13.96
C THR A 74 13.09 -0.35 -12.44
N GLU A 75 13.60 0.58 -11.62
CA GLU A 75 13.34 0.59 -10.18
C GLU A 75 11.82 0.76 -9.92
N HIS A 76 11.30 0.23 -8.81
CA HIS A 76 9.87 0.22 -8.53
C HIS A 76 9.23 1.61 -8.52
N GLY A 77 9.78 2.54 -7.75
CA GLY A 77 9.24 3.89 -7.62
C GLY A 77 9.32 4.63 -8.95
N ALA A 78 10.45 4.54 -9.63
CA ALA A 78 10.63 5.13 -10.97
C ALA A 78 9.58 4.61 -11.98
N PHE A 79 9.35 3.30 -12.01
CA PHE A 79 8.33 2.70 -12.87
C PHE A 79 6.91 3.24 -12.58
N LEU A 80 6.53 3.36 -11.31
CA LEU A 80 5.20 3.87 -10.95
C LEU A 80 5.04 5.34 -11.34
N HIS A 81 6.09 6.15 -11.17
CA HIS A 81 6.09 7.54 -11.62
C HIS A 81 5.92 7.65 -13.13
N GLU A 82 6.72 6.91 -13.91
CA GLU A 82 6.60 6.88 -15.37
C GLU A 82 5.19 6.45 -15.81
N TRP A 83 4.62 5.44 -15.15
CA TRP A 83 3.26 4.98 -15.42
C TRP A 83 2.21 6.08 -15.21
N VAL A 84 2.26 6.76 -14.06
CA VAL A 84 1.33 7.86 -13.73
C VAL A 84 1.53 9.06 -14.66
N ASP A 85 2.76 9.28 -15.15
CA ASP A 85 3.08 10.32 -16.14
C ASP A 85 2.66 9.95 -17.58
N GLY A 86 2.04 8.77 -17.77
CA GLY A 86 1.41 8.35 -19.02
C GLY A 86 2.23 7.38 -19.86
N TYR A 87 3.33 6.84 -19.33
CA TYR A 87 4.07 5.77 -19.99
C TYR A 87 3.33 4.43 -19.83
N GLN A 88 2.82 3.90 -20.94
CA GLN A 88 2.26 2.55 -21.00
C GLN A 88 3.06 1.73 -22.00
N PRO A 89 3.86 0.74 -21.55
CA PRO A 89 4.49 -0.22 -22.44
C PRO A 89 3.47 -0.90 -23.35
N ALA A 90 3.86 -1.15 -24.60
CA ALA A 90 3.07 -1.96 -25.51
C ALA A 90 2.89 -3.37 -24.94
N ASP A 91 1.77 -4.02 -25.27
CA ASP A 91 1.48 -5.43 -24.96
C ASP A 91 1.21 -5.78 -23.49
N ILE A 92 0.92 -4.81 -22.62
CA ILE A 92 0.44 -5.11 -21.27
C ILE A 92 -1.04 -5.52 -21.31
N PRO A 93 -1.41 -6.68 -20.74
CA PRO A 93 -2.82 -7.05 -20.59
C PRO A 93 -3.62 -5.98 -19.84
N SER A 94 -4.80 -5.63 -20.36
CA SER A 94 -5.66 -4.57 -19.80
C SER A 94 -5.94 -4.73 -18.30
N ASP A 95 -6.07 -5.97 -17.84
CA ASP A 95 -6.35 -6.27 -16.43
C ASP A 95 -5.16 -5.93 -15.53
N ILE A 96 -3.92 -6.13 -16.01
CA ILE A 96 -2.71 -5.73 -15.29
C ILE A 96 -2.58 -4.21 -15.29
N ALA A 97 -2.82 -3.56 -16.43
CA ALA A 97 -2.83 -2.11 -16.53
C ALA A 97 -3.83 -1.48 -15.55
N ALA A 98 -5.06 -2.01 -15.49
CA ALA A 98 -6.08 -1.54 -14.56
C ALA A 98 -5.69 -1.71 -13.08
N ILE A 99 -4.96 -2.79 -12.73
CA ILE A 99 -4.41 -2.98 -11.38
C ILE A 99 -3.36 -1.91 -11.07
N ILE A 100 -2.46 -1.62 -12.01
CA ILE A 100 -1.43 -0.59 -11.84
C ILE A 100 -2.07 0.79 -11.74
N ASP A 101 -2.97 1.15 -12.66
CA ASP A 101 -3.71 2.43 -12.65
C ASP A 101 -4.39 2.67 -11.30
N ARG A 102 -5.04 1.64 -10.77
CA ARG A 102 -5.74 1.73 -9.48
C ARG A 102 -4.80 1.96 -8.31
N HIS A 103 -3.58 1.41 -8.35
CA HIS A 103 -2.74 1.31 -7.17
C HIS A 103 -1.49 2.19 -7.18
N ALA A 104 -0.99 2.58 -8.36
CA ALA A 104 0.20 3.40 -8.52
C ALA A 104 0.12 4.74 -7.74
N PRO A 105 -0.99 5.52 -7.81
CA PRO A 105 -1.01 6.83 -7.17
C PRO A 105 -0.78 6.80 -5.66
N HIS A 106 -1.36 5.83 -4.96
CA HIS A 106 -1.21 5.72 -3.51
C HIS A 106 0.02 4.90 -3.09
N ALA A 107 0.52 4.02 -3.98
CA ALA A 107 1.77 3.30 -3.79
C ALA A 107 2.97 4.27 -3.81
N ILE A 108 2.99 5.23 -4.75
CA ILE A 108 4.02 6.29 -4.82
C ILE A 108 4.10 7.06 -3.50
N VAL A 109 2.96 7.53 -2.98
CA VAL A 109 2.92 8.28 -1.71
C VAL A 109 3.50 7.46 -0.55
N LEU A 110 3.21 6.16 -0.51
CA LEU A 110 3.71 5.28 0.54
C LEU A 110 5.21 5.00 0.38
N ASP A 111 5.67 4.80 -0.86
CA ASP A 111 7.08 4.58 -1.19
C ASP A 111 7.94 5.80 -0.83
N ASP A 112 7.48 7.00 -1.19
CA ASP A 112 8.11 8.28 -0.81
C ASP A 112 8.19 8.44 0.71
N PHE A 113 7.16 8.02 1.43
CA PHE A 113 7.17 8.02 2.88
C PHE A 113 8.21 7.04 3.43
N HIS A 114 8.24 5.79 2.96
CA HIS A 114 9.23 4.82 3.40
C HIS A 114 10.65 5.26 3.08
N HIS A 115 10.89 5.82 1.89
CA HIS A 115 12.18 6.39 1.51
C HIS A 115 12.62 7.46 2.51
N ARG A 116 11.78 8.47 2.82
CA ARG A 116 12.10 9.51 3.82
C ARG A 116 12.26 8.95 5.23
N LEU A 117 11.42 8.00 5.63
CA LEU A 117 11.49 7.33 6.93
C LEU A 117 12.81 6.57 7.11
N LEU A 118 13.33 5.97 6.05
CA LEU A 118 14.55 5.16 6.07
C LEU A 118 15.82 5.99 5.89
N THR A 119 15.79 7.01 5.03
CA THR A 119 16.98 7.76 4.63
C THR A 119 17.15 9.10 5.36
N GLN A 120 16.06 9.69 5.87
CA GLN A 120 16.08 11.02 6.49
C GLN A 120 15.84 10.96 7.99
N SER A 121 14.69 10.43 8.44
CA SER A 121 14.35 10.41 9.86
C SER A 121 13.26 9.40 10.22
N LYS A 122 13.45 8.70 11.34
CA LYS A 122 12.43 7.85 11.98
C LYS A 122 11.27 8.63 12.59
N ARG A 123 11.38 9.97 12.65
CA ARG A 123 10.30 10.88 13.05
C ARG A 123 9.50 11.42 11.87
N THR A 124 9.73 10.91 10.65
CA THR A 124 8.95 11.31 9.48
C THR A 124 7.48 10.96 9.74
N PRO A 125 6.56 11.94 9.69
CA PRO A 125 5.15 11.69 9.92
C PRO A 125 4.55 10.88 8.77
N PHE A 126 3.60 10.00 9.08
CA PHE A 126 2.88 9.22 8.08
C PHE A 126 1.94 10.13 7.27
N PRO A 127 1.96 10.07 5.93
CA PRO A 127 1.19 10.98 5.07
C PRO A 127 -0.27 10.50 4.91
N ALA A 128 -1.01 10.41 6.02
CA ALA A 128 -2.35 9.85 6.05
C ALA A 128 -3.32 10.56 5.08
N ALA A 129 -3.23 11.89 5.00
CA ALA A 129 -4.11 12.70 4.15
C ALA A 129 -3.82 12.50 2.66
N GLU A 130 -2.55 12.41 2.28
CA GLU A 130 -2.10 12.14 0.90
C GLU A 130 -2.55 10.74 0.48
N VAL A 131 -2.34 9.74 1.32
CA VAL A 131 -2.75 8.35 1.04
C VAL A 131 -4.27 8.27 0.88
N LYS A 132 -5.05 8.92 1.77
CA LYS A 132 -6.52 8.99 1.66
C LYS A 132 -6.97 9.64 0.35
N ARG A 133 -6.35 10.76 -0.05
CA ARG A 133 -6.65 11.45 -1.31
C ARG A 133 -6.34 10.59 -2.53
N ALA A 134 -5.18 9.95 -2.57
CA ALA A 134 -4.78 9.07 -3.66
C ALA A 134 -5.69 7.84 -3.77
N LEU A 135 -6.09 7.24 -2.64
CA LEU A 135 -7.05 6.14 -2.60
C LEU A 135 -8.45 6.54 -3.09
N ALA A 136 -8.88 7.78 -2.83
CA ALA A 136 -10.16 8.28 -3.31
C ALA A 136 -10.13 8.59 -4.83
N GLY A 137 -9.04 9.16 -5.32
CA GLY A 137 -8.84 9.41 -6.75
C GLY A 137 -8.89 8.14 -7.60
N ALA A 138 -8.30 7.05 -7.11
CA ALA A 138 -8.28 5.74 -7.77
C ALA A 138 -9.64 5.02 -7.83
N THR A 139 -10.67 5.51 -7.12
CA THR A 139 -12.01 4.90 -7.11
C THR A 139 -12.97 5.47 -8.16
N THR A 140 -12.50 6.36 -9.04
CA THR A 140 -13.30 6.84 -10.18
C THR A 140 -12.92 6.03 -11.42
N PRO A 141 -13.77 5.12 -11.92
CA PRO A 141 -13.57 4.53 -13.24
C PRO A 141 -13.92 5.60 -14.29
N GLY A 142 -12.99 5.83 -15.23
CA GLY A 142 -13.33 6.40 -16.53
C GLY A 142 -14.03 5.36 -17.41
#